data_AF-A0A0B1P223-F1
#
_entry.id   AF-A0A0B1P223-F1
#
_cell.length_a   1.000
_cell.length_b   1.000
_cell.length_c   1.000
_cell.angle_alpha   90.00
_cell.angle_beta   90.00
_cell.angle_gamma   90.00
#
_symmetry.space_group_name_H-M   'P 1'
#
loop_
_entity.id
_entity.type
_entity.pdbx_description
1 polymer ?
#
loop_
_entity_poly.entity_id
_entity_poly.type
_entity_poly.pdbx_seq_one_letter_code
_entity_poly.pdbx_strand_id
1 'polypeptide(L)'
;MNSETSTLGCQNIVFDYHNLDCYGNPLLCIHDVMPIIETFTPINTDDISCSKLATFPTNRRPKVRTLSNDPNAVIEKWFSECGAIIGPLCSTENQFAVARLLYTYKDLNTTELSEMPATDLYTHKINLKEGTILYNSRSQKRWPRDKEWWLSKMIQDGLDCGMYEPTTARGGGLSPWNAAVKLVPKSDSDQWGDEPRITFTFSKLPLTH
;
A
#
# COMPACT_ATOMS: atom_id res chain seq x y z
N MET A 1 11.89 -39.33 25.85
CA MET A 1 11.90 -37.93 26.34
C MET A 1 11.65 -37.04 25.15
N ASN A 2 10.42 -36.53 25.06
CA ASN A 2 9.96 -35.64 24.00
C ASN A 2 10.23 -34.19 24.41
N SER A 3 10.65 -33.35 23.45
CA SER A 3 10.34 -31.91 23.31
C SER A 3 11.36 -31.28 22.34
N GLU A 4 11.06 -30.37 21.42
CA GLU A 4 9.82 -29.80 20.87
C GLU A 4 10.28 -28.99 19.65
N THR A 5 9.85 -29.33 18.43
CA THR A 5 10.04 -28.49 17.24
C THR A 5 8.80 -27.63 17.06
N SER A 6 8.89 -26.32 17.28
CA SER A 6 7.79 -25.39 17.03
C SER A 6 7.60 -25.20 15.52
N THR A 7 6.60 -25.87 14.95
CA THR A 7 6.06 -25.52 13.63
C THR A 7 5.22 -24.26 13.78
N LEU A 8 5.71 -23.15 13.22
CA LEU A 8 4.93 -21.93 13.01
C LEU A 8 3.73 -22.28 12.12
N GLY A 9 2.55 -22.31 12.74
CA GLY A 9 1.29 -22.49 12.02
C GLY A 9 1.06 -21.29 11.10
N CYS A 10 1.08 -21.52 9.80
CA CYS A 10 0.51 -20.60 8.83
C CYS A 10 -0.98 -20.44 9.14
N GLN A 11 -1.37 -19.28 9.68
CA GLN A 11 -2.78 -18.91 9.74
C GLN A 11 -3.25 -18.72 8.30
N ASN A 12 -4.04 -19.67 7.81
CA ASN A 12 -4.76 -19.53 6.55
C ASN A 12 -5.69 -18.32 6.69
N ILE A 13 -5.42 -17.27 5.93
CA ILE A 13 -6.36 -16.17 5.76
C ILE A 13 -7.51 -16.73 4.93
N VAL A 14 -8.60 -17.10 5.61
CA VAL A 14 -9.85 -17.47 4.96
C VAL A 14 -10.53 -16.18 4.53
N PHE A 15 -10.54 -15.90 3.23
CA PHE A 15 -11.36 -14.84 2.67
C PHE A 15 -12.81 -15.34 2.61
N ASP A 16 -13.69 -14.71 3.38
CA ASP A 16 -15.12 -15.00 3.35
C ASP A 16 -15.75 -14.35 2.11
N TYR A 17 -15.89 -15.15 1.05
CA TYR A 17 -16.50 -14.74 -0.22
C TYR A 17 -18.03 -14.85 -0.22
N HIS A 18 -18.67 -15.31 0.87
CA HIS A 18 -20.11 -15.55 0.90
C HIS A 18 -20.99 -14.29 0.85
N ASN A 19 -20.39 -13.09 0.98
CA ASN A 19 -21.11 -11.82 0.91
C ASN A 19 -21.07 -11.13 -0.47
N LEU A 20 -20.50 -11.75 -1.50
CA LEU A 20 -20.49 -11.18 -2.86
C LEU A 20 -21.77 -11.49 -3.66
N ASP A 21 -22.56 -12.48 -3.25
CA ASP A 21 -23.73 -12.95 -4.01
C ASP A 21 -24.99 -12.11 -3.80
N CYS A 22 -25.07 -11.31 -2.73
CA CYS A 22 -26.24 -10.47 -2.45
C CYS A 22 -26.29 -9.17 -3.27
N TYR A 23 -25.25 -8.85 -4.03
CA TYR A 23 -25.21 -7.70 -4.94
C TYR A 23 -24.73 -8.10 -6.33
N GLY A 24 -25.56 -8.88 -7.05
CA GLY A 24 -25.52 -9.06 -8.50
C GLY A 24 -24.14 -8.87 -9.13
N ASN A 25 -23.26 -9.83 -8.92
CA ASN A 25 -21.89 -9.79 -9.40
C ASN A 25 -21.88 -9.99 -10.94
N PRO A 26 -21.44 -9.00 -11.76
CA PRO A 26 -21.36 -9.18 -13.21
C PRO A 26 -20.18 -10.06 -13.66
N LEU A 27 -19.44 -10.67 -12.73
CA LEU A 27 -18.28 -11.53 -13.03
C LEU A 27 -18.59 -13.03 -13.00
N LEU A 28 -19.86 -13.43 -12.94
CA LEU A 28 -20.29 -14.80 -13.20
C LEU A 28 -20.15 -15.11 -14.70
N CYS A 29 -18.93 -15.34 -15.15
CA CYS A 29 -18.51 -16.20 -16.27
C CYS A 29 -17.04 -15.90 -16.59
N ILE A 30 -16.12 -16.49 -15.82
CA ILE A 30 -14.75 -16.66 -16.29
C ILE A 30 -14.53 -18.18 -16.37
N HIS A 31 -14.49 -18.70 -17.60
CA HIS A 31 -14.09 -20.06 -17.98
C HIS A 31 -15.06 -21.23 -17.73
N ASP A 32 -16.38 -21.07 -17.79
CA ASP A 32 -17.36 -22.20 -17.83
C ASP A 32 -17.23 -23.26 -16.71
N VAL A 33 -16.49 -22.97 -15.64
CA VAL A 33 -16.37 -23.84 -14.47
C VAL A 33 -17.24 -23.26 -13.36
N MET A 34 -18.39 -23.88 -13.11
CA MET A 34 -19.15 -23.64 -11.89
C MET A 34 -18.41 -24.29 -10.72
N PRO A 35 -18.01 -23.55 -9.68
CA PRO A 35 -17.51 -24.16 -8.46
C PRO A 35 -18.63 -24.96 -7.78
N ILE A 36 -18.31 -26.19 -7.36
CA ILE A 36 -19.22 -27.03 -6.58
C ILE A 36 -19.36 -26.37 -5.20
N ILE A 37 -20.54 -25.83 -4.91
CA ILE A 37 -20.87 -25.30 -3.59
C ILE A 37 -21.22 -26.50 -2.70
N GLU A 38 -20.33 -26.87 -1.79
CA GLU A 38 -20.65 -27.80 -0.72
C GLU A 38 -21.60 -27.09 0.26
N THR A 39 -22.87 -27.50 0.24
CA THR A 39 -23.91 -27.00 1.13
C THR A 39 -23.64 -27.48 2.56
N PHE A 40 -23.09 -26.61 3.40
CA PHE A 40 -23.15 -26.79 4.86
C PHE A 40 -24.54 -26.37 5.37
N THR A 41 -25.16 -27.24 6.16
CA THR A 41 -26.47 -27.04 6.77
C THR A 41 -26.47 -25.87 7.77
N PRO A 42 -27.56 -25.08 7.84
CA PRO A 42 -27.62 -23.89 8.67
C PRO A 42 -27.71 -24.26 10.16
N ILE A 43 -26.79 -23.70 10.95
CA ILE A 43 -26.86 -23.73 12.42
C ILE A 43 -27.89 -22.68 12.87
N ASN A 44 -28.70 -23.09 13.84
CA ASN A 44 -29.80 -22.36 14.47
C ASN A 44 -29.63 -20.85 14.57
N THR A 45 -30.65 -20.17 14.06
CA THR A 45 -31.02 -18.79 14.36
C THR A 45 -31.40 -18.67 15.83
N ASP A 46 -30.62 -17.95 16.61
CA ASP A 46 -31.09 -17.05 17.68
C ASP A 46 -29.88 -16.21 18.14
N ASP A 47 -30.09 -14.90 18.29
CA ASP A 47 -29.14 -13.88 18.77
C ASP A 47 -27.97 -13.45 17.87
N ILE A 48 -28.28 -12.92 16.68
CA ILE A 48 -27.45 -11.85 16.09
C ILE A 48 -28.35 -10.65 15.81
N SER A 49 -28.43 -9.77 16.80
CA SER A 49 -28.69 -8.35 16.59
C SER A 49 -27.68 -7.86 15.55
N CYS A 50 -28.10 -7.88 14.29
CA CYS A 50 -27.40 -7.40 13.11
C CYS A 50 -27.33 -5.87 13.20
N SER A 51 -26.52 -5.43 14.17
CA SER A 51 -26.19 -4.04 14.41
C SER A 51 -25.31 -3.60 13.25
N LYS A 52 -25.96 -3.06 12.21
CA LYS A 52 -25.35 -2.30 11.12
C LYS A 52 -24.15 -3.04 10.49
N LEU A 53 -24.44 -4.01 9.62
CA LEU A 53 -23.46 -4.45 8.62
C LEU A 53 -22.92 -3.18 7.94
N ALA A 54 -21.68 -2.81 8.26
CA ALA A 54 -21.05 -1.63 7.73
C ALA A 54 -21.05 -1.76 6.21
N THR A 55 -21.94 -1.04 5.55
CA THR A 55 -22.02 -1.06 4.08
C THR A 55 -20.67 -0.60 3.56
N PHE A 56 -20.01 -1.44 2.76
CA PHE A 56 -18.73 -1.09 2.18
C PHE A 56 -18.86 0.26 1.47
N PRO A 57 -17.97 1.24 1.71
CA PRO A 57 -18.13 2.58 1.18
C PRO A 57 -18.14 2.57 -0.35
N THR A 58 -19.32 2.63 -0.95
CA THR A 58 -19.51 2.60 -2.41
C THR A 58 -19.12 3.92 -3.07
N ASN A 59 -19.14 5.02 -2.31
CA ASN A 59 -18.78 6.36 -2.78
C ASN A 59 -17.27 6.53 -3.06
N ARG A 60 -16.42 5.56 -2.66
CA ARG A 60 -14.96 5.60 -2.82
C ARG A 60 -14.41 4.56 -3.79
N ARG A 61 -15.27 3.96 -4.62
CA ARG A 61 -14.80 2.98 -5.62
C ARG A 61 -13.88 3.66 -6.64
N PRO A 62 -12.78 2.99 -7.07
CA PRO A 62 -11.98 3.47 -8.18
C PRO A 62 -12.87 3.72 -9.40
N LYS A 63 -12.78 4.92 -9.98
CA LYS A 63 -13.46 5.25 -11.23
C LYS A 63 -12.57 4.84 -12.39
N VAL A 64 -13.16 4.23 -13.41
CA VAL A 64 -12.45 3.95 -14.67
C VAL A 64 -11.96 5.27 -15.24
N ARG A 65 -10.66 5.34 -15.54
CA ARG A 65 -10.04 6.54 -16.11
C ARG A 65 -10.38 6.68 -17.59
N THR A 66 -10.54 7.92 -18.04
CA THR A 66 -10.61 8.22 -19.47
C THR A 66 -9.27 7.89 -20.11
N LEU A 67 -9.29 7.22 -21.27
CA LEU A 67 -8.07 6.89 -22.01
C LEU A 67 -7.27 8.16 -22.33
N SER A 68 -5.94 8.05 -22.27
CA SER A 68 -5.06 9.17 -22.62
C SER A 68 -5.27 9.62 -24.07
N ASN A 69 -5.32 10.94 -24.26
CA ASN A 69 -5.35 11.60 -25.56
C ASN A 69 -3.96 11.92 -26.10
N ASP A 70 -2.90 11.43 -25.44
CA ASP A 70 -1.53 11.68 -25.86
C ASP A 70 -1.26 11.11 -27.27
N PRO A 71 -0.36 11.75 -28.04
CA PRO A 71 0.01 11.28 -29.37
C PRO A 71 0.57 9.86 -29.34
N ASN A 72 0.30 9.08 -30.39
CA ASN A 72 0.76 7.70 -30.50
C ASN A 72 2.27 7.56 -30.30
N ALA A 73 3.05 8.50 -30.85
CA ALA A 73 4.51 8.51 -30.71
C ALA A 73 4.99 8.62 -29.25
N VAL A 74 4.25 9.33 -28.39
CA VAL A 74 4.57 9.46 -26.96
C VAL A 74 4.29 8.15 -26.23
N ILE A 75 3.16 7.51 -26.55
CA ILE A 75 2.75 6.24 -25.94
C ILE A 75 3.72 5.12 -26.33
N GLU A 76 4.08 5.01 -27.60
CA GLU A 76 5.03 4.01 -28.11
C GLU A 76 6.43 4.20 -27.51
N LYS A 77 6.87 5.45 -27.37
CA LYS A 77 8.14 5.77 -26.70
C LYS A 77 8.12 5.28 -25.25
N TRP A 78 7.09 5.63 -24.48
CA TRP A 78 6.94 5.16 -23.10
C TRP A 78 6.90 3.63 -23.02
N PHE A 79 6.18 2.98 -23.93
CA PHE A 79 6.06 1.52 -23.96
C PHE A 79 7.41 0.84 -24.21
N SER A 80 8.25 1.46 -25.05
CA SER A 80 9.62 1.00 -25.32
C SER A 80 10.56 1.18 -24.11
N GLU A 81 10.33 2.23 -23.32
CA GLU A 81 11.14 2.55 -22.13
C GLU A 81 10.73 1.70 -20.91
N CYS A 82 9.45 1.39 -20.74
CA CYS A 82 8.96 0.65 -19.57
C CYS A 82 9.23 -0.86 -19.63
N GLY A 83 9.68 -1.38 -20.78
CA GLY A 83 10.03 -2.80 -20.97
C GLY A 83 8.83 -3.75 -21.00
N ALA A 84 7.60 -3.23 -21.05
CA ALA A 84 6.41 -4.05 -21.19
C ALA A 84 6.32 -4.65 -22.60
N ILE A 85 5.82 -5.89 -22.70
CA ILE A 85 5.62 -6.58 -23.98
C ILE A 85 4.17 -7.03 -24.05
N ILE A 86 3.49 -6.67 -25.14
CA ILE A 86 2.14 -7.18 -25.40
C ILE A 86 2.27 -8.61 -25.94
N GLY A 87 1.61 -9.55 -25.26
CA GLY A 87 1.65 -10.96 -25.63
C GLY A 87 1.04 -11.25 -27.01
N PRO A 88 1.39 -12.40 -27.62
CA PRO A 88 0.99 -12.75 -28.99
C PRO A 88 -0.52 -12.99 -29.16
N LEU A 89 -1.28 -13.12 -28.07
CA LEU A 89 -2.73 -13.27 -28.09
C LEU A 89 -3.48 -11.99 -28.46
N CYS A 90 -2.80 -10.83 -28.45
CA CYS A 90 -3.39 -9.57 -28.85
C CYS A 90 -3.24 -9.36 -30.37
N SER A 91 -4.36 -9.22 -31.08
CA SER A 91 -4.35 -8.91 -32.52
C SER A 91 -3.65 -7.57 -32.78
N THR A 92 -2.95 -7.47 -33.92
CA THR A 92 -2.17 -6.28 -34.31
C THR A 92 -3.01 -5.00 -34.29
N GLU A 93 -4.30 -5.09 -34.63
CA GLU A 93 -5.25 -3.98 -34.63
C GLU A 93 -5.54 -3.45 -33.21
N ASN A 94 -5.49 -4.32 -32.20
CA ASN A 94 -5.80 -3.97 -30.80
C ASN A 94 -4.55 -3.64 -29.97
N GLN A 95 -3.35 -3.96 -30.45
CA GLN A 95 -2.10 -3.73 -29.70
C GLN A 95 -1.95 -2.28 -29.26
N PHE A 96 -2.25 -1.33 -30.15
CA PHE A 96 -2.14 0.08 -29.79
C PHE A 96 -3.22 0.52 -28.79
N ALA A 97 -4.43 -0.03 -28.87
CA ALA A 97 -5.48 0.25 -27.88
C ALA A 97 -5.08 -0.25 -26.48
N VAL A 98 -4.44 -1.43 -26.42
CA VAL A 98 -3.89 -1.98 -25.17
C VAL A 98 -2.72 -1.13 -24.67
N ALA A 99 -1.81 -0.70 -25.54
CA ALA A 99 -0.71 0.19 -25.17
C ALA A 99 -1.22 1.52 -24.58
N ARG A 100 -2.25 2.12 -25.21
CA ARG A 100 -2.90 3.34 -24.71
C ARG A 100 -3.58 3.11 -23.36
N LEU A 101 -4.22 1.95 -23.17
CA LEU A 101 -4.81 1.58 -21.87
C LEU A 101 -3.72 1.50 -20.80
N LEU A 102 -2.65 0.75 -21.04
CA LEU A 102 -1.54 0.60 -20.09
C LEU A 102 -0.89 1.95 -19.77
N TYR A 103 -0.68 2.79 -20.79
CA TYR A 103 -0.15 4.13 -20.63
C TYR A 103 -1.07 5.03 -19.78
N THR A 104 -2.40 4.86 -19.87
CA THR A 104 -3.37 5.61 -19.04
C THR A 104 -3.21 5.30 -17.54
N TYR A 105 -2.66 4.13 -17.23
CA TYR A 105 -2.36 3.67 -15.86
C TYR A 105 -0.85 3.51 -15.64
N LYS A 106 -0.01 4.30 -16.35
CA LYS A 106 1.46 4.22 -16.24
C LYS A 106 1.97 4.45 -14.82
N ASP A 107 1.22 5.23 -14.02
CA ASP A 107 1.46 5.47 -12.59
C ASP A 107 1.39 4.21 -11.73
N LEU A 108 0.78 3.12 -12.21
CA LEU A 108 0.79 1.84 -11.49
C LEU A 108 2.13 1.11 -11.60
N ASN A 109 2.95 1.45 -12.60
CA ASN A 109 4.24 0.82 -12.85
C ASN A 109 5.42 1.78 -12.59
N THR A 110 5.18 2.88 -11.87
CA THR A 110 6.21 3.85 -11.54
C THR A 110 7.17 3.27 -10.52
N THR A 111 8.46 3.34 -10.83
CA THR A 111 9.54 3.02 -9.88
C THR A 111 9.90 4.21 -9.01
N GLU A 112 9.63 5.42 -9.49
CA GLU A 112 9.98 6.67 -8.83
C GLU A 112 8.80 7.22 -8.02
N LEU A 113 9.08 7.65 -6.80
CA LEU A 113 8.07 8.15 -5.87
C LEU A 113 7.43 9.47 -6.35
N SER A 114 8.16 10.28 -7.12
CA SER A 114 7.67 11.53 -7.72
C SER A 114 6.61 11.33 -8.79
N GLU A 115 6.56 10.15 -9.40
CA GLU A 115 5.60 9.83 -10.46
C GLU A 115 4.33 9.20 -9.92
N MET A 116 4.30 8.87 -8.62
CA MET A 116 3.15 8.28 -7.94
C MET A 116 2.23 9.40 -7.42
N PRO A 117 1.01 9.56 -7.95
CA PRO A 117 0.10 10.59 -7.48
C PRO A 117 -0.32 10.31 -6.04
N ALA A 118 -0.32 11.34 -5.19
CA ALA A 118 -0.86 11.23 -3.84
C ALA A 118 -2.36 10.88 -3.92
N THR A 119 -2.76 9.80 -3.24
CA THR A 119 -4.16 9.38 -3.18
C THR A 119 -4.72 9.64 -1.77
N ASP A 120 -5.93 10.17 -1.70
CA ASP A 120 -6.66 10.41 -0.44
C ASP A 120 -7.60 9.26 -0.07
N LEU A 121 -7.39 8.08 -0.68
CA LEU A 121 -8.27 6.91 -0.56
C LEU A 121 -8.50 6.53 0.91
N TYR A 122 -7.45 6.62 1.72
CA TYR A 122 -7.47 6.40 3.15
C TYR A 122 -6.83 7.56 3.91
N THR A 123 -7.58 8.15 4.84
CA THR A 123 -7.05 9.09 5.83
C THR A 123 -7.01 8.38 7.18
N HIS A 124 -5.82 8.05 7.66
CA HIS A 124 -5.65 7.48 8.99
C HIS A 124 -5.79 8.58 10.04
N LYS A 125 -6.85 8.50 10.85
CA LYS A 125 -6.97 9.27 12.09
C LYS A 125 -6.58 8.35 13.24
N ILE A 126 -5.45 8.65 13.88
CA ILE A 126 -4.97 7.87 15.02
C ILE A 126 -5.65 8.42 16.27
N ASN A 127 -6.44 7.58 16.93
CA ASN A 127 -6.99 7.89 18.25
C ASN A 127 -5.96 7.48 19.31
N LEU A 128 -5.65 8.39 20.22
CA LEU A 128 -4.76 8.13 21.36
C LEU A 128 -5.57 7.72 22.58
N LYS A 129 -4.98 6.90 23.46
CA LYS A 129 -5.58 6.61 24.77
C LYS A 129 -5.69 7.90 25.59
N GLU A 130 -6.77 8.04 26.34
CA GLU A 130 -6.92 9.13 27.30
C GLU A 130 -5.73 9.13 28.29
N GLY A 131 -5.21 10.32 28.61
CA GLY A 131 -4.03 10.47 29.46
C GLY A 131 -2.68 10.15 28.80
N THR A 132 -2.65 9.91 27.49
CA THR A 132 -1.39 9.68 26.76
C THR A 132 -0.45 10.88 26.87
N ILE A 133 0.77 10.64 27.35
CA ILE A 133 1.82 11.65 27.45
C ILE A 133 2.57 11.73 26.12
N LEU A 134 2.87 12.96 25.69
CA LEU A 134 3.66 13.24 24.49
C LEU A 134 5.07 12.62 24.63
N TYR A 135 5.47 11.78 23.67
CA TYR A 135 6.80 11.19 23.66
C TYR A 135 7.75 12.00 22.78
N ASN A 136 8.87 12.45 23.37
CA ASN A 136 9.97 13.07 22.64
C ASN A 136 11.29 12.36 22.95
N SER A 137 11.87 11.71 21.93
CA SER A 137 13.23 11.17 22.03
C SER A 137 14.24 12.30 22.15
N ARG A 138 14.72 12.55 23.38
CA ARG A 138 15.66 13.64 23.71
C ARG A 138 17.00 13.55 22.98
N SER A 139 17.41 12.36 22.54
CA SER A 139 18.62 12.15 21.75
C SER A 139 18.27 11.50 20.42
N GLN A 140 18.63 12.17 19.33
CA GLN A 140 18.78 11.55 18.02
C GLN A 140 20.24 11.11 17.90
N LYS A 141 20.45 9.90 17.38
CA LYS A 141 21.80 9.37 17.16
C LYS A 141 22.52 10.25 16.14
N ARG A 142 23.75 10.67 16.43
CA ARG A 142 24.60 11.29 15.41
C ARG A 142 25.02 10.21 14.41
N TRP A 143 24.69 10.43 13.14
CA TRP A 143 24.99 9.46 12.09
C TRP A 143 26.41 9.68 11.54
N PRO A 144 27.11 8.59 11.17
CA PRO A 144 28.25 8.66 10.26
C PRO A 144 27.87 9.32 8.92
N ARG A 145 28.82 9.93 8.22
CA ARG A 145 28.56 10.77 7.02
C ARG A 145 27.82 10.05 5.90
N ASP A 146 28.15 8.78 5.67
CA ASP A 146 27.51 7.88 4.71
C ASP A 146 26.02 7.69 5.03
N LYS A 147 25.72 7.41 6.30
CA LYS A 147 24.34 7.22 6.79
C LYS A 147 23.55 8.53 6.83
N GLU A 148 24.23 9.63 7.14
CA GLU A 148 23.66 10.98 7.11
C GLU A 148 23.27 11.37 5.68
N TRP A 149 24.11 11.09 4.68
CA TRP A 149 23.79 11.36 3.28
C TRP A 149 22.53 10.62 2.83
N TRP A 150 22.43 9.32 3.14
CA TRP A 150 21.23 8.53 2.82
C TRP A 150 19.98 9.07 3.52
N LEU A 151 20.09 9.44 4.79
CA LEU A 151 18.99 10.04 5.54
C LEU A 151 18.53 11.36 4.90
N SER A 152 19.46 12.25 4.57
CA SER A 152 19.16 13.51 3.90
C SER A 152 18.51 13.30 2.54
N LYS A 153 19.01 12.34 1.75
CA LYS A 153 18.43 11.98 0.45
C LYS A 153 16.98 11.52 0.60
N MET A 154 16.70 10.54 1.47
CA MET A 154 15.34 10.03 1.68
C MET A 154 14.38 11.10 2.20
N ILE A 155 14.85 12.00 3.08
CA ILE A 155 14.04 13.12 3.56
C ILE A 155 13.72 14.06 2.39
N GLN A 156 14.71 14.39 1.56
CA GLN A 156 14.51 15.28 0.42
C GLN A 156 13.54 14.66 -0.60
N ASP A 157 13.75 13.40 -0.98
CA ASP A 157 12.87 12.67 -1.91
C ASP A 157 11.42 12.65 -1.37
N GLY A 158 11.26 12.42 -0.06
CA GLY A 158 9.95 12.42 0.59
C GLY A 158 9.30 13.81 0.67
N LEU A 159 10.09 14.89 0.80
CA LEU A 159 9.58 16.26 0.73
C LEU A 159 9.17 16.61 -0.71
N ASP A 160 9.99 16.27 -1.69
CA ASP A 160 9.77 16.58 -3.10
C ASP A 160 8.52 15.87 -3.65
N CYS A 161 8.24 14.66 -3.19
CA CYS A 161 7.02 13.93 -3.55
C CYS A 161 5.81 14.24 -2.65
N GLY A 162 5.95 15.14 -1.66
CA GLY A 162 4.87 15.51 -0.73
C GLY A 162 4.46 14.43 0.27
N MET A 163 5.29 13.39 0.47
CA MET A 163 5.07 12.38 1.52
C MET A 163 5.43 12.93 2.91
N TYR A 164 6.42 13.81 2.98
CA TYR A 164 6.83 14.51 4.19
C TYR A 164 6.43 15.99 4.11
N GLU A 165 6.12 16.56 5.26
CA GLU A 165 5.93 18.00 5.41
C GLU A 165 6.74 18.49 6.63
N PRO A 166 7.35 19.68 6.57
CA PRO A 166 7.91 20.31 7.75
C PRO A 166 6.81 20.49 8.79
N THR A 167 7.06 20.08 10.03
CA THR A 167 6.07 20.23 11.12
C THR A 167 5.60 21.67 11.33
N THR A 168 6.41 22.65 10.93
CA THR A 168 6.09 24.08 10.96
C THR A 168 5.01 24.50 9.94
N ALA A 169 4.79 23.73 8.88
CA ALA A 169 3.86 24.07 7.80
C ALA A 169 2.39 24.08 8.25
N ARG A 170 2.05 23.38 9.35
CA ARG A 170 0.66 23.18 9.80
C ARG A 170 0.18 24.14 10.89
N GLY A 171 0.91 25.24 11.14
CA GLY A 171 0.40 26.37 11.92
C GLY A 171 1.01 26.59 13.31
N GLY A 172 2.34 26.58 13.44
CA GLY A 172 2.98 27.41 14.49
C GLY A 172 4.08 26.82 15.35
N GLY A 173 4.66 25.66 15.04
CA GLY A 173 5.81 25.17 15.81
C GLY A 173 6.29 23.78 15.45
N LEU A 174 7.34 23.32 16.15
CA LEU A 174 7.82 21.95 16.05
C LEU A 174 6.84 21.00 16.76
N SER A 175 6.65 19.81 16.19
CA SER A 175 5.85 18.77 16.84
C SER A 175 6.46 18.42 18.21
N PRO A 176 5.65 18.31 19.27
CA PRO A 176 6.12 17.81 20.55
C PRO A 176 6.40 16.30 20.53
N TRP A 177 5.92 15.60 19.49
CA TRP A 177 6.20 14.18 19.26
C TRP A 177 7.49 13.99 18.48
N ASN A 178 8.35 13.09 18.96
CA ASN A 178 9.60 12.75 18.30
C ASN A 178 9.96 11.28 18.52
N ALA A 179 9.99 10.50 17.45
CA ALA A 179 10.49 9.13 17.45
C ALA A 179 11.95 9.08 17.00
N ALA A 180 12.74 8.17 17.57
CA ALA A 180 14.11 7.97 17.12
C ALA A 180 14.10 7.31 15.73
N VAL A 181 14.81 7.93 14.78
CA VAL A 181 15.10 7.33 13.47
C VAL A 181 16.10 6.19 13.64
N LYS A 182 15.90 5.10 12.89
CA LYS A 182 16.84 3.99 12.80
C LYS A 182 17.00 3.59 11.33
N LEU A 183 18.24 3.62 10.86
CA LEU A 183 18.61 3.10 9.55
C LEU A 183 18.93 1.61 9.68
N VAL A 184 18.28 0.80 8.86
CA VAL A 184 18.40 -0.66 8.86
C VAL A 184 18.90 -1.11 7.49
N PRO A 185 19.92 -1.96 7.38
CA PRO A 185 20.37 -2.49 6.09
C PRO A 185 19.23 -3.19 5.32
N LYS A 186 19.23 -3.11 3.99
CA LYS A 186 18.28 -3.85 3.14
C LYS A 186 18.65 -5.33 3.00
N SER A 187 19.94 -5.63 3.05
CA SER A 187 20.56 -6.95 2.95
C SER A 187 21.15 -7.40 4.29
N ASP A 188 21.32 -8.71 4.45
CA ASP A 188 21.97 -9.30 5.62
C ASP A 188 23.47 -8.95 5.69
N SER A 189 24.07 -8.57 4.56
CA SER A 189 25.41 -7.99 4.48
C SER A 189 25.33 -6.47 4.37
N ASP A 190 25.74 -5.77 5.43
CA ASP A 190 25.90 -4.30 5.45
C ASP A 190 27.16 -3.95 4.64
N GLN A 191 27.03 -3.73 3.34
CA GLN A 191 28.16 -3.26 2.52
C GLN A 191 28.20 -1.73 2.53
N TRP A 192 29.42 -1.21 2.42
CA TRP A 192 29.62 0.23 2.34
C TRP A 192 28.91 0.80 1.11
N GLY A 193 28.02 1.77 1.33
CA GLY A 193 27.27 2.43 0.26
C GLY A 193 25.92 1.77 -0.05
N ASP A 194 25.56 0.67 0.60
CA ASP A 194 24.23 0.08 0.44
C ASP A 194 23.15 1.03 0.96
N GLU A 195 22.06 1.11 0.20
CA GLU A 195 20.91 1.94 0.58
C GLU A 195 20.20 1.33 1.80
N PRO A 196 20.10 2.04 2.93
CA PRO A 196 19.39 1.54 4.09
C PRO A 196 17.86 1.70 3.94
N ARG A 197 17.11 1.13 4.87
CA ARG A 197 15.69 1.43 5.11
C ARG A 197 15.59 2.39 6.28
N ILE A 198 14.76 3.43 6.13
CA ILE A 198 14.38 4.28 7.25
C ILE A 198 13.30 3.59 8.07
N THR A 199 13.51 3.52 9.38
CA THR A 199 12.51 3.01 10.33
C THR A 199 12.44 3.93 11.53
N PHE A 200 11.32 3.92 12.23
CA PHE A 200 11.14 4.71 13.45
C PHE A 200 10.79 3.78 14.60
N THR A 201 11.33 4.09 15.78
CA THR A 201 11.01 3.30 16.98
C THR A 201 9.67 3.75 17.54
N PHE A 202 8.62 3.00 17.23
CA PHE A 202 7.25 3.28 17.68
C PHE A 202 6.83 2.56 18.96
N SER A 203 7.73 1.76 19.58
CA SER A 203 7.42 0.98 20.79
C SER A 203 6.95 1.80 21.99
N LYS A 204 7.13 3.13 21.95
CA LYS A 204 6.73 4.07 22.99
C LYS A 204 5.52 4.92 22.62
N LEU A 205 4.88 4.66 21.48
CA LEU A 205 3.60 5.27 21.12
C LEU A 205 2.47 4.36 21.61
N PRO A 206 1.63 4.80 22.56
CA PRO A 206 0.51 4.02 23.03
C PRO A 206 -0.64 4.08 22.02
N LEU A 207 -0.65 3.15 21.08
CA LEU A 207 -1.77 2.95 20.16
C LEU A 207 -2.84 2.07 20.83
N THR A 208 -4.12 2.39 20.63
CA THR A 208 -5.23 1.45 20.85
C THR A 208 -5.34 0.56 19.61
N HIS A 209 -5.21 -0.76 19.80
CA HIS A 209 -5.66 -1.74 18.81
C HIS A 209 -7.17 -1.93 18.93
#